data_AF-A0A968WXI9-F1
#
_entry.id   AF-A0A968WXI9-F1
#
_cell.length_a   1.000
_cell.length_b   1.000
_cell.length_c   1.000
_cell.angle_alpha   90.00
_cell.angle_beta   90.00
_cell.angle_gamma   90.00
#
_symmetry.space_group_name_H-M   'P 1'
#
loop_
_entity.id
_entity.type
_entity.pdbx_description
1 polymer ?
#
loop_
_entity_poly.entity_id
_entity_poly.type
_entity_poly.pdbx_seq_one_letter_code
_entity_poly.pdbx_strand_id
1 'polypeptide(L)'
;MIAASEIWGKRIGQDDLKIVEGIGPKICELLNNTGINTWSELADTTVERLQEILESAGDSYAIHNPSTWPRQAAMANDAKWSDLKAWQDELDGGKE
;
A
#
# COMPACT_ATOMS: atom_id res chain seq x y z
N MET A 1 -4.45 17.23 12.89
CA MET A 1 -4.47 16.07 11.98
C MET A 1 -5.10 14.91 12.72
N ILE A 2 -6.03 14.18 12.09
CA ILE A 2 -6.65 12.98 12.66
C ILE A 2 -5.61 11.87 12.66
N ALA A 3 -5.50 11.07 13.71
CA ALA A 3 -4.54 9.96 13.72
C ALA A 3 -5.07 8.79 12.88
N ALA A 4 -4.19 8.04 12.21
CA ALA A 4 -4.58 6.81 11.52
C ALA A 4 -5.35 5.84 12.45
N SER A 5 -5.01 5.80 13.74
CA SER A 5 -5.72 4.98 14.72
C SER A 5 -7.18 5.39 14.95
N GLU A 6 -7.51 6.66 14.76
CA GLU A 6 -8.89 7.16 14.90
C GLU A 6 -9.75 6.75 13.69
N ILE A 7 -9.14 6.67 12.49
CA ILE A 7 -9.84 6.27 11.26
C ILE A 7 -10.06 4.76 11.19
N TRP A 8 -9.03 3.95 11.49
CA TRP A 8 -9.11 2.48 11.38
C TRP A 8 -9.43 1.77 12.70
N GLY A 9 -9.57 2.49 13.81
CA GLY A 9 -9.87 1.92 15.13
C GLY A 9 -8.76 1.01 15.71
N LYS A 10 -7.57 1.04 15.11
CA LYS A 10 -6.40 0.23 15.53
C LYS A 10 -5.12 1.02 15.35
N ARG A 11 -4.10 0.75 16.18
CA ARG A 11 -2.79 1.38 16.02
C ARG A 11 -2.18 0.98 14.68
N ILE A 12 -1.89 1.98 13.85
CA ILE A 12 -1.10 1.82 12.62
C ILE A 12 0.34 2.21 12.96
N GLY A 13 1.27 1.28 12.73
CA GLY A 13 2.69 1.56 12.88
C GLY A 13 3.16 2.53 11.80
N GLN A 14 4.20 3.31 12.09
CA GLN A 14 4.91 4.01 11.04
C GLN A 14 5.39 3.00 10.00
N ASP A 15 5.20 3.33 8.72
CA ASP A 15 5.59 2.50 7.58
C ASP A 15 4.87 1.15 7.51
N ASP A 16 3.71 1.02 8.16
CA ASP A 16 2.87 -0.16 7.97
C ASP A 16 2.24 -0.15 6.57
N LEU A 17 2.89 -0.82 5.60
CA LEU A 17 2.43 -0.92 4.22
C LEU A 17 1.05 -1.60 4.09
N LYS A 18 0.60 -2.35 5.10
CA LYS A 18 -0.73 -2.99 5.11
C LYS A 18 -1.88 -1.99 5.22
N ILE A 19 -1.60 -0.69 5.38
CA ILE A 19 -2.59 0.37 5.28
C ILE A 19 -3.03 0.61 3.83
N VAL A 20 -2.21 0.22 2.86
CA VAL A 20 -2.50 0.30 1.42
C VAL A 20 -3.42 -0.86 1.04
N GLU A 21 -4.55 -0.54 0.44
CA GLU A 21 -5.49 -1.54 -0.06
C GLU A 21 -4.85 -2.40 -1.15
N GLY A 22 -5.02 -3.72 -1.03
CA GLY A 22 -4.35 -4.73 -1.87
C GLY A 22 -3.05 -5.27 -1.28
N ILE A 23 -2.47 -4.63 -0.25
CA ILE A 23 -1.26 -5.11 0.42
C ILE A 23 -1.62 -5.89 1.69
N GLY A 24 -1.75 -7.22 1.54
CA GLY A 24 -1.87 -8.14 2.68
C GLY A 24 -0.52 -8.48 3.34
N PRO A 25 -0.50 -9.26 4.44
CA PRO A 25 0.73 -9.59 5.16
C PRO A 25 1.83 -10.22 4.29
N LYS A 26 1.46 -11.10 3.35
CA LYS A 26 2.42 -11.76 2.45
C LYS A 26 3.02 -10.82 1.40
N ILE A 27 2.23 -9.88 0.89
CA ILE A 27 2.71 -8.87 -0.06
C ILE A 27 3.60 -7.87 0.66
N CYS A 28 3.23 -7.45 1.87
CA CYS A 28 4.08 -6.61 2.71
C CYS A 28 5.45 -7.28 2.98
N GLU A 29 5.46 -8.57 3.31
CA GLU A 29 6.70 -9.34 3.50
C GLU A 29 7.52 -9.41 2.20
N LEU A 30 6.87 -9.69 1.06
CA LEU A 30 7.52 -9.68 -0.26
C LEU A 30 8.17 -8.33 -0.57
N LEU A 31 7.44 -7.23 -0.42
CA LEU A 31 7.93 -5.88 -0.68
C LEU A 31 9.12 -5.53 0.21
N ASN A 32 9.04 -5.81 1.51
CA ASN A 32 10.14 -5.60 2.46
C ASN A 32 11.39 -6.40 2.05
N ASN A 33 11.22 -7.66 1.64
CA ASN A 33 12.32 -8.52 1.17
C ASN A 33 12.96 -7.99 -0.13
N THR A 34 12.24 -7.17 -0.90
CA THR A 34 12.77 -6.48 -2.09
C THR A 34 13.32 -5.08 -1.81
N GLY A 35 13.34 -4.65 -0.55
CA GLY A 35 13.90 -3.36 -0.13
C GLY A 35 12.88 -2.23 -0.01
N ILE A 36 11.59 -2.49 -0.20
CA ILE A 36 10.51 -1.49 -0.05
C ILE A 36 9.93 -1.64 1.35
N ASN A 37 10.40 -0.84 2.30
CA ASN A 37 10.08 -0.97 3.72
C ASN A 37 9.27 0.22 4.27
N THR A 38 9.26 1.35 3.56
CA THR A 38 8.63 2.60 3.99
C THR A 38 7.52 3.07 3.05
N TRP A 39 6.63 3.91 3.54
CA TRP A 39 5.61 4.54 2.70
C TRP A 39 6.25 5.40 1.60
N SER A 40 7.36 6.09 1.91
CA SER A 40 8.11 6.87 0.92
C SER A 40 8.70 5.97 -0.17
N GLU A 41 9.36 4.87 0.18
CA GLU A 41 9.91 3.94 -0.81
C GLU A 41 8.82 3.34 -1.70
N LEU A 42 7.66 2.96 -1.12
CA LEU A 42 6.55 2.44 -1.90
C LEU A 42 5.93 3.52 -2.80
N ALA A 43 5.85 4.77 -2.33
CA ALA A 43 5.36 5.91 -3.11
C ALA A 43 6.27 6.24 -4.31
N ASP A 44 7.59 6.08 -4.14
CA ASP A 44 8.59 6.34 -5.17
C ASP A 44 8.80 5.15 -6.11
N THR A 45 8.24 3.97 -5.79
CA THR A 45 8.35 2.79 -6.65
C THR A 45 7.31 2.84 -7.77
N THR A 46 7.78 2.71 -9.01
CA THR A 46 6.92 2.65 -10.20
C THR A 46 6.01 1.42 -10.19
N VAL A 47 4.81 1.55 -10.78
CA VAL A 47 3.85 0.43 -10.92
C VAL A 47 4.47 -0.74 -11.68
N GLU A 48 5.27 -0.47 -12.72
CA GLU A 48 5.98 -1.47 -13.51
C GLU A 48 6.91 -2.32 -12.62
N ARG A 49 7.70 -1.67 -11.77
CA ARG A 49 8.58 -2.37 -10.83
C ARG A 49 7.81 -3.21 -9.82
N LEU A 50 6.69 -2.71 -9.31
CA LEU A 50 5.83 -3.47 -8.39
C LEU A 50 5.24 -4.70 -9.09
N GLN A 51 4.81 -4.55 -10.35
CA GLN A 51 4.32 -5.65 -11.16
C GLN A 51 5.40 -6.72 -11.38
N GLU A 52 6.63 -6.32 -11.72
CA GLU A 52 7.76 -7.26 -11.86
C GLU A 52 8.04 -8.04 -10.57
N ILE A 53 7.95 -7.39 -9.41
CA ILE A 53 8.13 -8.02 -8.10
C ILE A 53 7.06 -9.09 -7.86
N LEU A 54 5.79 -8.76 -8.14
CA LEU A 54 4.68 -9.69 -7.98
C LEU A 54 4.79 -10.89 -8.93
N GLU A 55 5.13 -10.65 -10.19
CA GLU A 55 5.32 -11.71 -11.19
C GLU A 55 6.48 -12.64 -10.82
N SER A 56 7.59 -12.08 -10.35
CA SER A 56 8.76 -12.85 -9.91
C SER A 56 8.48 -13.73 -8.68
N ALA A 57 7.47 -13.37 -7.87
CA ALA A 57 7.06 -14.12 -6.70
C ALA A 57 6.10 -15.29 -7.01
N GLY A 58 5.59 -15.34 -8.25
CA GLY A 58 4.74 -16.42 -8.78
C GLY A 58 3.26 -16.05 -8.96
N ASP A 59 2.52 -16.93 -9.63
CA ASP A 59 1.14 -16.69 -10.10
C ASP A 59 0.18 -16.20 -9.00
N SER A 60 0.34 -16.67 -7.77
CA SER A 60 -0.51 -16.27 -6.64
C SER A 60 -0.34 -14.81 -6.25
N TYR A 61 0.80 -14.19 -6.54
CA TYR A 61 1.06 -12.77 -6.35
C TYR A 61 0.71 -11.97 -7.62
N ALA A 62 1.04 -12.50 -8.79
CA ALA A 62 0.84 -11.85 -10.08
C ALA A 62 -0.61 -11.42 -10.39
N ILE A 63 -1.62 -12.06 -9.75
CA ILE A 63 -3.04 -11.68 -9.89
C ILE A 63 -3.40 -10.34 -9.21
N HIS A 64 -2.54 -9.82 -8.34
CA HIS A 64 -2.78 -8.56 -7.64
C HIS A 64 -2.47 -7.37 -8.55
N ASN A 65 -3.17 -6.26 -8.35
CA ASN A 65 -2.98 -5.05 -9.14
C ASN A 65 -2.30 -3.96 -8.28
N PRO A 66 -1.06 -3.55 -8.58
CA PRO A 66 -0.34 -2.54 -7.81
C PRO A 66 -0.62 -1.09 -8.25
N SER A 67 -1.50 -0.85 -9.22
CA SER A 67 -1.70 0.47 -9.86
C SER A 67 -1.98 1.63 -8.91
N THR A 68 -2.65 1.39 -7.78
CA THR A 68 -2.96 2.44 -6.80
C THR A 68 -2.00 2.48 -5.61
N TRP A 69 -1.12 1.49 -5.46
CA TRP A 69 -0.28 1.37 -4.26
C TRP A 69 0.65 2.57 -4.02
N PRO A 70 1.38 3.08 -5.04
CA PRO A 70 2.27 4.22 -4.82
C PRO A 70 1.52 5.47 -4.34
N ARG A 71 0.33 5.73 -4.90
CA ARG A 71 -0.48 6.89 -4.53
C ARG A 71 -1.04 6.77 -3.12
N GLN A 72 -1.54 5.60 -2.73
CA GLN A 72 -1.99 5.35 -1.36
C GLN A 72 -0.84 5.51 -0.36
N ALA A 73 0.35 5.00 -0.70
CA ALA A 73 1.55 5.14 0.12
C ALA A 73 1.98 6.61 0.27
N ALA A 74 1.90 7.41 -0.80
CA ALA A 74 2.18 8.84 -0.73
C ALA A 74 1.22 9.57 0.24
N MET A 75 -0.07 9.23 0.21
CA MET A 75 -1.06 9.79 1.16
C MET A 75 -0.76 9.37 2.60
N ALA A 76 -0.31 8.14 2.82
CA ALA A 76 0.11 7.65 4.13
C ALA A 76 1.38 8.38 4.63
N ASN A 77 2.38 8.55 3.77
CA ASN A 77 3.60 9.30 4.07
C ASN A 77 3.30 10.76 4.46
N ASP A 78 2.32 11.38 3.80
CA ASP A 78 1.86 12.74 4.08
C ASP A 78 0.88 12.84 5.28
N ALA A 79 0.58 11.72 5.94
CA ALA A 79 -0.41 11.64 7.02
C ALA A 79 -1.83 12.13 6.63
N LYS A 80 -2.22 11.99 5.36
CA LYS A 80 -3.54 12.35 4.81
C LYS A 80 -4.57 11.26 5.08
N TRP A 81 -4.74 10.89 6.34
CA TRP A 81 -5.49 9.69 6.74
C TRP A 81 -6.97 9.70 6.36
N SER A 82 -7.63 10.84 6.52
CA SER A 82 -9.05 10.99 6.15
C SER A 82 -9.24 10.88 4.65
N ASP A 83 -8.40 11.54 3.86
CA ASP A 83 -8.46 11.51 2.40
C ASP A 83 -8.13 10.11 1.86
N LEU A 84 -7.10 9.46 2.43
CA LEU A 84 -6.73 8.09 2.09
C LEU A 84 -7.92 7.14 2.30
N LYS A 85 -8.57 7.22 3.46
CA LYS A 85 -9.69 6.33 3.77
C LYS A 85 -10.89 6.60 2.87
N ALA A 86 -11.23 7.87 2.64
CA ALA A 86 -12.33 8.24 1.75
C ALA A 86 -12.09 7.71 0.34
N TRP A 87 -10.86 7.85 -0.19
CA TRP A 87 -10.53 7.32 -1.50
C TRP A 87 -10.58 5.79 -1.55
N GLN A 88 -10.07 5.09 -0.52
CA GLN A 88 -10.19 3.63 -0.42
C GLN A 88 -11.64 3.13 -0.40
N ASP A 89 -12.56 3.87 0.24
CA ASP A 89 -13.99 3.49 0.25
C ASP A 89 -14.65 3.65 -1.13
N GLU A 90 -14.02 4.38 -2.06
CA GLU A 90 -14.47 4.55 -3.44
C GLU A 90 -13.83 3.54 -4.42
N LEU A 91 -12.73 2.89 -4.04
CA LEU A 91 -12.02 1.93 -4.91
C LEU A 91 -12.78 0.59 -5.03
N ASP A 92 -12.70 -0.03 -6.22
CA ASP A 92 -13.13 -1.42 -6.41
C ASP A 92 -11.95 -2.37 -6.16
N GLY A 93 -11.68 -2.67 -4.88
CA GLY A 93 -10.59 -3.57 -4.50
C GLY A 93 -9.21 -3.03 -4.86
N GLY A 94 -8.99 -1.73 -4.69
CA GLY A 94 -7.74 -1.05 -5.02
C GLY A 94 -7.59 -0.65 -6.49
N LYS A 95 -8.68 -0.62 -7.27
CA LYS A 95 -8.71 -0.18 -8.67
C LYS A 95 -9.62 1.05 -8.81
N GLU A 96 -9.18 2.01 -9.62
CA GLU A 96 -10.01 3.13 -10.11
C GLU A 96 -10.80 2.72 -11.37
#